data_AF-A0A6C0LMI6-F1
#
_entry.id   AF-A0A6C0LMI6-F1
#
_cell.length_a   1.000
_cell.length_b   1.000
_cell.length_c   1.000
_cell.angle_alpha   90.00
_cell.angle_beta   90.00
_cell.angle_gamma   90.00
#
_symmetry.space_group_name_H-M   'P 1'
#
loop_
_entity.id
_entity.type
_entity.pdbx_description
1 polymer ?
#
loop_
_entity_poly.entity_id
_entity_poly.type
_entity_poly.pdbx_seq_one_letter_code
_entity_poly.pdbx_strand_id
1 'polypeptide(L)'
;MKQNIQLIMLMVVILLGVSIHKTYLSKNSHEGYSNYTLDEAGGGFPNALDDVLVQDTYPITGINGISNNGSNDIWWWYPTFKLGSYAQITNNIRHPRRTTNGRCMPASMCGALYKEKYTGDNHVYPLPPVNNTCGTRVGYFTSPVKSLVLPFKPEVVDY
;
A
#
# COMPACT_ATOMS: atom_id res chain seq x y z
N MET A 1 -10.76 15.23 62.80
CA MET A 1 -9.77 14.24 62.31
C MET A 1 -10.27 13.41 61.12
N LYS A 2 -11.45 12.79 61.18
CA LYS A 2 -12.01 11.99 60.06
C LYS A 2 -12.18 12.77 58.74
N GLN A 3 -12.59 14.04 58.80
CA GLN A 3 -12.78 14.89 57.61
C GLN A 3 -11.46 15.22 56.89
N ASN A 4 -10.37 15.42 57.64
CA ASN A 4 -9.05 15.66 57.07
C ASN A 4 -8.48 14.40 56.40
N ILE A 5 -8.76 13.21 56.96
CA ILE A 5 -8.37 11.93 56.36
C ILE A 5 -9.11 11.69 55.04
N GLN A 6 -10.42 11.98 54.98
CA GLN A 6 -11.21 11.87 53.74
C GLN A 6 -10.69 12.81 52.63
N LEU A 7 -10.32 14.04 52.99
CA LEU A 7 -9.71 15.01 52.06
C LEU A 7 -8.35 14.53 51.53
N ILE A 8 -7.50 13.95 52.39
CA ILE A 8 -6.22 13.37 51.98
C ILE A 8 -6.43 12.20 51.02
N MET A 9 -7.38 11.30 51.31
CA MET A 9 -7.69 10.17 50.44
C MET A 9 -8.22 10.62 49.07
N LEU A 10 -9.05 11.67 49.03
CA LEU A 10 -9.53 12.27 47.77
C LEU A 10 -8.37 12.81 46.93
N MET A 11 -7.42 13.53 47.55
CA MET A 11 -6.24 14.06 46.87
C MET A 11 -5.35 12.96 46.29
N VAL A 12 -5.18 11.85 47.00
CA VAL A 12 -4.42 10.68 46.51
C VAL A 12 -5.09 10.06 45.28
N VAL A 13 -6.42 9.91 45.29
CA VAL A 13 -7.16 9.34 44.16
C VAL A 13 -7.05 10.23 42.91
N ILE A 14 -7.12 11.55 43.07
CA ILE A 14 -6.98 12.50 41.95
C ILE A 14 -5.56 12.43 41.36
N LEU A 15 -4.53 12.39 42.20
CA LEU A 15 -3.14 12.28 41.74
C LEU A 15 -2.89 10.98 40.98
N LEU A 16 -3.43 9.87 41.45
CA LEU A 16 -3.34 8.58 40.75
C LEU A 16 -4.11 8.60 39.41
N GLY A 17 -5.31 9.19 39.38
CA GLY A 17 -6.11 9.30 38.16
C GLY A 17 -5.41 10.10 37.04
N VAL A 18 -4.80 11.24 37.37
CA VAL A 18 -4.05 12.07 36.40
C VAL A 18 -2.83 11.33 35.86
N SER A 19 -2.13 10.60 36.74
CA SER A 19 -0.94 9.82 36.39
C SER A 19 -1.27 8.70 35.39
N ILE A 20 -2.35 7.96 35.65
CA ILE A 20 -2.80 6.87 34.77
C ILE A 20 -3.25 7.42 33.42
N HIS A 21 -4.02 8.53 33.40
CA HIS A 21 -4.51 9.14 32.17
C HIS A 21 -3.38 9.59 31.23
N LYS A 22 -2.30 10.18 31.77
CA LYS A 22 -1.11 10.59 30.99
C LYS A 22 -0.45 9.38 30.31
N THR A 23 -0.30 8.26 31.01
CA THR A 23 0.32 7.05 30.44
C THR A 23 -0.54 6.38 29.37
N TYR A 24 -1.87 6.44 29.49
CA TYR A 24 -2.79 5.83 28.54
C TYR A 24 -2.92 6.66 27.25
N LEU A 25 -2.99 8.00 27.35
CA LEU A 25 -3.06 8.87 26.16
C LEU A 25 -1.74 8.85 25.36
N SER A 26 -0.60 8.82 26.05
CA SER A 26 0.72 8.90 25.40
C SER A 26 1.04 7.68 24.52
N LYS A 27 0.47 6.51 24.79
CA LYS A 27 0.77 5.29 24.01
C LYS A 27 0.02 5.20 22.69
N ASN A 28 -1.05 5.98 22.51
CA ASN A 28 -1.95 5.85 21.36
C ASN A 28 -1.78 6.96 20.30
N SER A 29 -0.81 7.87 20.48
CA SER A 29 -0.56 8.99 19.55
C SER A 29 0.81 8.95 18.87
N HIS A 30 1.45 7.78 18.82
CA HIS A 30 2.53 7.56 17.86
C HIS A 30 1.90 7.18 16.53
N GLU A 31 1.47 8.20 15.79
CA GLU A 31 1.31 8.07 14.34
C GLU A 31 2.64 7.54 13.80
N GLY A 32 2.62 6.47 13.00
CA GLY A 32 3.81 5.78 12.49
C GLY A 32 4.66 6.59 11.52
N TYR A 33 4.59 7.91 11.57
CA TYR A 33 5.48 8.81 10.86
C TYR A 33 6.81 8.85 11.61
N SER A 34 7.81 8.16 11.04
CA SER A 34 9.20 8.49 11.35
C SER A 34 9.44 9.95 10.97
N ASN A 35 10.02 10.71 11.89
CA ASN A 35 10.55 12.05 11.61
C ASN A 35 11.70 11.88 10.60
N TYR A 36 11.38 11.78 9.31
CA TYR A 36 12.38 11.90 8.26
C TYR A 36 12.93 13.32 8.34
N THR A 37 14.08 13.48 8.98
CA THR A 37 14.88 14.69 8.78
C THR A 37 15.32 14.70 7.33
N LEU A 38 15.28 15.86 6.67
CA LEU A 38 15.67 16.01 5.26
C LEU A 38 17.08 15.43 4.98
N ASP A 39 17.94 15.39 6.00
CA ASP A 39 19.27 14.79 6.01
C ASP A 39 19.28 13.28 5.67
N GLU A 40 18.24 12.54 6.05
CA GLU A 40 18.10 11.11 5.71
C GLU A 40 17.50 10.89 4.32
N ALA A 41 16.83 11.90 3.75
CA ALA A 41 16.22 11.81 2.42
C ALA A 41 17.23 11.98 1.28
N GLY A 42 18.39 12.59 1.57
CA GLY A 42 19.46 12.83 0.58
C GLY A 42 20.34 11.62 0.28
N GLY A 43 20.19 10.52 1.03
CA GLY A 43 21.13 9.41 1.00
C GLY A 43 22.45 9.74 1.73
N GLY A 44 23.14 8.71 2.20
CA GLY A 44 24.44 8.89 2.86
C GLY A 44 25.54 9.22 1.85
N PHE A 45 26.31 10.29 2.11
CA PHE A 45 27.56 10.53 1.38
C PHE A 45 28.57 9.40 1.67
N PRO A 46 29.33 8.88 0.69
CA PRO A 46 29.44 9.34 -0.69
C PRO A 46 28.43 8.73 -1.67
N ASN A 47 27.73 7.67 -1.27
CA ASN A 47 26.85 6.91 -2.17
C ASN A 47 25.74 7.76 -2.78
N ALA A 48 25.26 8.79 -2.07
CA ALA A 48 24.33 9.78 -2.61
C ALA A 48 24.80 10.51 -3.89
N LEU A 49 26.09 10.47 -4.22
CA LEU A 49 26.64 11.02 -5.47
C LEU A 49 26.37 10.13 -6.68
N ASP A 50 26.39 8.81 -6.48
CA ASP A 50 26.37 7.83 -7.57
C ASP A 50 25.06 7.03 -7.62
N ASP A 51 24.39 6.88 -6.48
CA ASP A 51 23.20 6.05 -6.31
C ASP A 51 21.90 6.85 -6.47
N VAL A 52 20.93 6.27 -7.18
CA VAL A 52 19.59 6.85 -7.34
C VAL A 52 18.54 6.09 -6.51
N LEU A 53 17.49 6.80 -6.10
CA LEU A 53 16.51 6.42 -5.07
C LEU A 53 15.90 5.00 -5.16
N VAL A 54 15.78 4.40 -6.36
CA VAL A 54 15.15 3.07 -6.54
C VAL A 54 15.95 2.10 -7.44
N GLN A 55 17.26 2.31 -7.56
CA GLN A 55 18.12 1.47 -8.41
C GLN A 55 18.14 -0.01 -8.02
N ASP A 56 17.93 -0.33 -6.75
CA ASP A 56 17.88 -1.72 -6.25
C ASP A 56 16.72 -2.51 -6.84
N THR A 57 15.62 -1.82 -7.19
CA THR A 57 14.42 -2.44 -7.74
C THR A 57 14.33 -2.26 -9.26
N TYR A 58 14.73 -1.10 -9.77
CA TYR A 58 14.66 -0.75 -11.19
C TYR A 58 16.05 -0.45 -11.73
N PRO A 59 16.53 -1.20 -12.74
CA PRO A 59 17.87 -0.98 -13.26
C PRO A 59 18.00 0.40 -13.89
N ILE A 60 19.11 1.09 -13.62
CA ILE A 60 19.37 2.42 -14.17
C ILE A 60 19.61 2.38 -15.69
N THR A 61 19.24 3.43 -16.39
CA THR A 61 19.53 3.60 -17.83
C THR A 61 21.00 3.92 -18.08
N GLY A 62 21.63 4.67 -17.17
CA GLY A 62 22.96 5.26 -17.34
C GLY A 62 22.95 6.57 -18.14
N ILE A 63 21.78 7.16 -18.39
CA ILE A 63 21.64 8.41 -19.12
C ILE A 63 21.69 9.58 -18.12
N ASN A 64 22.69 10.44 -18.24
CA ASN A 64 22.80 11.67 -17.45
C ASN A 64 22.00 12.80 -18.09
N GLY A 65 20.70 12.60 -18.30
CA GLY A 65 19.86 13.56 -19.01
C GLY A 65 18.42 13.09 -19.20
N ILE A 66 17.74 13.73 -20.14
CA ILE A 66 16.38 13.36 -20.55
C ILE A 66 16.39 12.25 -21.60
N SER A 67 15.31 11.48 -21.66
CA SER A 67 15.06 10.54 -22.73
C SER A 67 14.62 11.27 -24.01
N ASN A 68 14.74 10.57 -25.14
CA ASN A 68 14.22 11.02 -26.44
C ASN A 68 12.73 10.69 -26.64
N ASN A 69 12.01 10.31 -25.57
CA ASN A 69 10.62 9.91 -25.67
C ASN A 69 9.71 11.13 -25.92
N GLY A 70 8.87 11.04 -26.94
CA GLY A 70 7.77 11.95 -27.20
C GLY A 70 6.44 11.42 -26.69
N SER A 71 5.37 12.20 -26.87
CA SER A 71 4.01 11.79 -26.47
C SER A 71 3.56 10.49 -27.13
N ASN A 72 4.03 10.21 -28.36
CA ASN A 72 3.71 8.98 -29.08
C ASN A 72 4.46 7.75 -28.55
N ASP A 73 5.58 7.92 -27.84
CA ASP A 73 6.31 6.78 -27.27
C ASP A 73 5.71 6.36 -25.93
N ILE A 74 5.07 7.31 -25.24
CA ILE A 74 4.57 7.15 -23.88
C ILE A 74 3.05 7.06 -23.76
N TRP A 75 2.29 7.18 -24.86
CA TRP A 75 0.82 7.24 -24.79
C TRP A 75 0.22 6.00 -24.09
N TRP A 76 0.81 4.82 -24.30
CA TRP A 76 0.35 3.56 -23.70
C TRP A 76 0.74 3.44 -22.22
N TRP A 77 1.57 4.33 -21.68
CA TRP A 77 1.94 4.36 -20.25
C TRP A 77 0.82 4.96 -19.40
N TYR A 78 -0.09 5.73 -20.02
CA TYR A 78 -1.23 6.31 -19.34
C TYR A 78 -2.35 5.29 -19.20
N PRO A 79 -2.89 5.07 -17.98
CA PRO A 79 -3.90 4.04 -17.72
C PRO A 79 -5.30 4.39 -18.25
N THR A 80 -5.46 5.45 -19.03
CA THR A 80 -6.76 5.88 -19.59
C THR A 80 -7.08 5.11 -20.86
N PHE A 81 -7.53 3.86 -20.72
CA PHE A 81 -8.05 3.09 -21.83
C PHE A 81 -9.52 3.44 -22.08
N LYS A 82 -9.91 3.61 -23.36
CA LYS A 82 -11.30 3.62 -23.82
C LYS A 82 -11.92 2.22 -23.87
N LEU A 83 -11.34 1.24 -23.17
CA LEU A 83 -11.84 -0.13 -23.15
C LEU A 83 -12.84 -0.24 -22.00
N GLY A 84 -13.98 -0.89 -22.26
CA GLY A 84 -14.98 -1.18 -21.23
C GLY A 84 -14.31 -1.87 -20.04
N SER A 85 -14.53 -1.33 -18.85
CA SER A 85 -13.95 -1.64 -17.54
C SER A 85 -13.90 -3.13 -17.12
N TYR A 86 -14.39 -4.06 -17.94
CA TYR A 86 -14.58 -5.46 -17.59
C TYR A 86 -13.33 -6.32 -17.67
N ALA A 87 -12.35 -5.98 -18.51
CA ALA A 87 -11.15 -6.80 -18.63
C ALA A 87 -10.20 -6.67 -17.42
N GLN A 88 -10.28 -5.59 -16.62
CA GLN A 88 -9.48 -5.30 -15.42
C GLN A 88 -7.95 -5.53 -15.54
N ILE A 89 -7.41 -5.62 -16.76
CA ILE A 89 -6.01 -6.00 -17.01
C ILE A 89 -5.03 -5.02 -16.34
N THR A 90 -5.39 -3.74 -16.29
CA THR A 90 -4.58 -2.69 -15.66
C THR A 90 -4.65 -2.67 -14.14
N ASN A 91 -5.79 -3.06 -13.55
CA ASN A 91 -5.95 -3.16 -12.09
C ASN A 91 -5.32 -4.44 -11.52
N ASN A 92 -5.07 -5.42 -12.38
CA ASN A 92 -4.52 -6.72 -12.01
C ASN A 92 -2.99 -6.78 -12.16
N ILE A 93 -2.30 -5.65 -12.30
CA ILE A 93 -0.82 -5.62 -12.37
C ILE A 93 -0.25 -5.67 -10.94
N ARG A 94 0.48 -6.75 -10.59
CA ARG A 94 1.03 -6.93 -9.23
C ARG A 94 2.27 -6.08 -8.96
N HIS A 95 3.19 -6.03 -9.92
CA HIS A 95 4.49 -5.39 -9.83
C HIS A 95 4.68 -4.43 -11.02
N PRO A 96 4.52 -3.11 -10.83
CA PRO A 96 4.67 -2.16 -11.93
C PRO A 96 6.02 -2.33 -12.65
N ARG A 97 6.00 -2.45 -13.98
CA ARG A 97 7.21 -2.54 -14.79
C ARG A 97 8.07 -1.26 -14.74
N ARG A 98 7.45 -0.14 -14.39
CA ARG A 98 8.04 1.19 -14.37
C ARG A 98 7.88 1.78 -12.98
N THR A 99 8.78 2.70 -12.63
CA THR A 99 8.73 3.47 -11.37
C THR A 99 7.54 4.42 -11.30
N THR A 100 6.86 4.69 -12.42
CA THR A 100 5.78 5.65 -12.51
C THR A 100 4.41 4.96 -12.52
N ASN A 101 3.41 5.61 -11.92
CA ASN A 101 2.03 5.16 -11.90
C ASN A 101 1.23 5.61 -13.15
N GLY A 102 1.92 5.77 -14.29
CA GLY A 102 1.29 6.19 -15.54
C GLY A 102 0.88 7.66 -15.60
N ARG A 103 1.54 8.53 -14.83
CA ARG A 103 1.37 9.99 -14.85
C ARG A 103 2.65 10.75 -15.23
N CYS A 104 3.59 10.07 -15.87
CA CYS A 104 4.88 10.67 -16.14
C CYS A 104 4.77 11.79 -17.18
N MET A 105 5.19 13.00 -16.80
CA MET A 105 5.30 14.16 -17.68
C MET A 105 6.50 15.04 -17.24
N PRO A 106 7.16 15.76 -18.18
CA PRO A 106 6.97 15.70 -19.63
C PRO A 106 7.51 14.40 -20.23
N ALA A 107 7.14 14.07 -21.47
CA ALA A 107 7.49 12.79 -22.09
C ALA A 107 9.00 12.50 -22.10
N SER A 108 9.81 13.55 -22.25
CA SER A 108 11.27 13.44 -22.22
C SER A 108 11.82 13.00 -20.85
N MET A 109 11.12 13.23 -19.74
CA MET A 109 11.56 12.71 -18.43
C MET A 109 11.17 11.25 -18.20
N CYS A 110 10.31 10.70 -19.06
CA CYS A 110 9.73 9.39 -18.85
C CYS A 110 10.67 8.31 -19.34
N GLY A 111 11.05 7.38 -18.45
CA GLY A 111 12.03 6.33 -18.77
C GLY A 111 13.46 6.84 -18.93
N ALA A 112 13.74 8.06 -18.44
CA ALA A 112 15.07 8.66 -18.53
C ALA A 112 16.05 8.05 -17.53
N LEU A 113 15.67 7.91 -16.25
CA LEU A 113 16.54 7.41 -15.17
C LEU A 113 16.55 5.89 -15.01
N TYR A 114 15.39 5.25 -15.21
CA TYR A 114 15.19 3.83 -14.91
C TYR A 114 14.68 3.07 -16.13
N LYS A 115 15.26 1.89 -16.37
CA LYS A 115 14.77 0.89 -17.32
C LYS A 115 13.55 0.17 -16.77
N GLU A 116 12.76 -0.40 -17.67
CA GLU A 116 11.68 -1.30 -17.25
C GLU A 116 12.23 -2.54 -16.55
N LYS A 117 11.60 -2.91 -15.44
CA LYS A 117 11.85 -4.17 -14.76
C LYS A 117 10.98 -5.27 -15.38
N TYR A 118 11.60 -6.37 -15.79
CA TYR A 118 10.86 -7.59 -16.15
C TYR A 118 10.74 -8.50 -14.92
N THR A 119 9.51 -8.78 -14.49
CA THR A 119 9.24 -9.58 -13.28
C THR A 119 8.50 -10.90 -13.61
N GLY A 120 8.47 -11.32 -14.88
CA GLY A 120 7.70 -12.50 -15.31
C GLY A 120 6.21 -12.21 -15.46
N ASP A 121 5.37 -13.23 -15.22
CA ASP A 121 3.91 -13.07 -15.21
C ASP A 121 3.50 -12.15 -14.06
N ASN A 122 2.79 -11.11 -14.42
CA ASN A 122 2.52 -9.96 -13.56
C ASN A 122 1.03 -9.68 -13.45
N HIS A 123 0.21 -10.54 -14.05
CA HIS A 123 -1.23 -10.45 -13.98
C HIS A 123 -1.74 -11.28 -12.81
N VAL A 124 -2.51 -10.63 -11.94
CA VAL A 124 -3.27 -11.29 -10.90
C VAL A 124 -4.60 -11.70 -11.51
N TYR A 125 -4.77 -13.00 -11.71
CA TYR A 125 -6.05 -13.52 -12.15
C TYR A 125 -7.00 -13.65 -10.95
N PRO A 126 -8.29 -13.33 -11.11
CA PRO A 126 -9.27 -13.65 -10.09
C PRO A 126 -9.24 -15.16 -9.84
N LEU A 127 -9.46 -15.56 -8.59
CA LEU A 127 -9.56 -16.98 -8.28
C LEU A 127 -10.70 -17.61 -9.09
N PRO A 128 -10.54 -18.84 -9.60
CA PRO A 128 -11.61 -19.53 -10.32
C PRO A 128 -12.84 -19.68 -9.42
N PRO A 129 -14.05 -19.87 -9.97
CA PRO A 129 -15.25 -20.09 -9.17
C PRO A 129 -15.05 -21.25 -8.17
N VAL A 130 -15.69 -21.16 -6.99
CA VAL A 130 -15.62 -22.24 -5.99
C VAL A 130 -16.37 -23.45 -6.52
N ASN A 131 -15.84 -24.65 -6.29
CA ASN A 131 -16.59 -25.87 -6.50
C ASN A 131 -17.81 -25.90 -5.56
N ASN A 132 -19.02 -26.03 -6.12
CA ASN A 132 -20.30 -26.02 -5.39
C ASN A 132 -20.38 -27.05 -4.25
N THR A 133 -19.51 -28.06 -4.23
CA THR A 133 -19.43 -29.09 -3.18
C THR A 133 -18.60 -28.70 -1.95
N CYS A 134 -17.70 -27.70 -2.06
CA CYS A 134 -16.74 -27.33 -1.01
C CYS A 134 -17.19 -26.16 -0.11
N GLY A 135 -18.36 -25.57 -0.38
CA GLY A 135 -18.94 -24.46 0.38
C GLY A 135 -18.64 -23.06 -0.19
N THR A 136 -18.75 -22.02 0.64
CA THR A 136 -18.61 -20.61 0.21
C THR A 136 -17.19 -20.10 0.43
N ARG A 137 -16.65 -19.33 -0.54
CA ARG A 137 -15.33 -18.68 -0.42
C ARG A 137 -15.39 -17.52 0.58
N VAL A 138 -14.38 -17.46 1.44
CA VAL A 138 -14.05 -16.27 2.23
C VAL A 138 -12.57 -15.95 1.98
N GLY A 139 -12.31 -15.00 1.08
CA GLY A 139 -10.95 -14.69 0.62
C GLY A 139 -10.31 -15.86 -0.13
N TYR A 140 -9.21 -16.41 0.42
CA TYR A 140 -8.51 -17.57 -0.15
C TYR A 140 -8.98 -18.93 0.37
N PHE A 141 -9.80 -18.95 1.44
CA PHE A 141 -10.24 -20.19 2.07
C PHE A 141 -11.69 -20.52 1.70
N THR A 142 -12.04 -21.80 1.76
CA THR A 142 -13.43 -22.27 1.65
C THR A 142 -13.94 -22.66 3.03
N SER A 143 -15.14 -22.19 3.37
CA SER A 143 -15.80 -22.56 4.62
C SER A 143 -16.82 -23.67 4.37
N PRO A 144 -16.89 -24.71 5.22
CA PRO A 144 -17.90 -25.77 5.08
C PRO A 144 -19.31 -25.19 5.11
N VAL A 145 -20.20 -25.71 4.26
CA VAL A 145 -21.62 -25.29 4.20
C VAL A 145 -22.31 -25.38 5.58
N LYS A 146 -21.93 -26.37 6.40
CA LYS A 146 -22.50 -26.56 7.76
C LYS A 146 -22.15 -25.45 8.75
N SER A 147 -21.07 -24.69 8.53
CA SER A 147 -20.64 -23.60 9.42
C SER A 147 -21.01 -22.20 8.90
N LEU A 148 -21.61 -22.11 7.72
CA LEU A 148 -22.02 -20.86 7.10
C LEU A 148 -23.40 -20.41 7.63
N VAL A 149 -23.40 -19.59 8.68
CA VAL A 149 -24.56 -18.75 9.04
C VAL A 149 -24.45 -17.44 8.24
N LEU A 150 -24.58 -17.51 6.92
CA LEU A 150 -24.77 -16.31 6.11
C LEU A 150 -26.27 -16.03 5.99
N PRO A 151 -26.72 -14.77 6.10
CA PRO A 151 -28.14 -14.40 5.98
C PRO A 151 -28.71 -14.65 4.58
N PHE A 152 -27.88 -14.99 3.59
CA PHE A 152 -28.28 -15.21 2.21
C PHE A 152 -27.75 -16.56 1.73
N LYS A 153 -28.67 -17.43 1.31
CA LYS A 153 -28.35 -18.69 0.63
C LYS A 153 -28.07 -18.34 -0.83
N PRO A 154 -26.88 -18.63 -1.39
CA PRO A 154 -26.64 -18.40 -2.81
C PRO A 154 -27.56 -19.33 -3.61
N GLU A 155 -28.39 -18.75 -4.46
CA GLU A 155 -29.23 -19.49 -5.42
C GLU A 155 -28.32 -20.04 -6.52
N VAL A 156 -28.42 -21.34 -6.78
CA VAL A 156 -27.65 -22.00 -7.83
C VAL A 156 -28.38 -21.71 -9.14
N VAL A 157 -27.82 -20.85 -9.98
CA VAL A 157 -28.29 -20.67 -11.36
C VAL A 157 -27.50 -21.63 -12.22
N ASP A 158 -28.15 -22.71 -12.65
CA ASP A 158 -27.61 -23.62 -13.65
C ASP A 158 -27.69 -22.93 -15.03
N TYR A 159 -26.54 -22.81 -15.70
CA TYR A 159 -26.41 -22.31 -17.07
C TYR A 159 -26.20 -23.46 -18.04
#